data_AF-A0A512J742-F1
#
_entry.id   AF-A0A512J742-F1
#
_cell.length_a   1.000
_cell.length_b   1.000
_cell.length_c   1.000
_cell.angle_alpha   90.00
_cell.angle_beta   90.00
_cell.angle_gamma   90.00
#
_symmetry.space_group_name_H-M   'P 1'
#
loop_
_entity.id
_entity.type
_entity.pdbx_description
1 polymer ?
#
loop_
_entity_poly.entity_id
_entity_poly.type
_entity_poly.pdbx_seq_one_letter_code
_entity_poly.pdbx_strand_id
1 'polypeptide(L)'
;MRGHESLWTLLRGSAALGARIVAAYCAGFLILVPFTGIFAPFIIIFAIYLSWPLPIAALCIGVAFQRSLHAHLLAWCRVAPFVVALSYLLLDYGGVLERRGTSLTEHILNRATLERTALALVCSTVAAWVFFRIESKHQVACEDETHL
;
A
#
# COMPACT_ATOMS: atom_id res chain seq x y z
N MET A 1 -24.50 9.58 20.64
CA MET A 1 -24.52 9.49 19.16
C MET A 1 -23.14 9.69 18.49
N ARG A 2 -22.09 10.17 19.19
CA ARG A 2 -20.71 10.34 18.65
C ARG A 2 -20.03 9.09 18.09
N GLY A 3 -20.45 7.89 18.50
CA GLY A 3 -19.82 6.64 18.05
C GLY A 3 -20.02 6.33 16.56
N HIS A 4 -21.06 6.86 15.92
CA HIS A 4 -21.36 6.54 14.53
C HIS A 4 -20.48 7.35 13.55
N GLU A 5 -20.20 8.62 13.85
CA GLU A 5 -19.39 9.50 12.98
C GLU A 5 -17.92 9.10 12.93
N SER A 6 -17.36 8.63 14.07
CA SER A 6 -16.01 8.08 14.15
C SER A 6 -15.80 6.84 13.27
N LEU A 7 -16.84 6.00 13.14
CA LEU A 7 -16.76 4.77 12.36
C LEU A 7 -16.76 5.06 10.86
N TRP A 8 -17.50 6.08 10.42
CA TRP A 8 -17.53 6.54 9.04
C TRP A 8 -16.23 7.23 8.59
N THR A 9 -15.58 8.01 9.46
CA THR A 9 -14.27 8.60 9.16
C THR A 9 -13.17 7.54 9.05
N LEU A 10 -13.19 6.53 9.92
CA LEU A 10 -12.27 5.40 9.87
C LEU A 10 -12.45 4.53 8.61
N LEU A 11 -13.69 4.26 8.21
CA LEU A 11 -14.00 3.56 6.95
C LEU A 11 -13.51 4.35 5.73
N ARG A 12 -13.65 5.68 5.74
CA ARG A 12 -13.13 6.54 4.66
C ARG A 12 -11.61 6.56 4.63
N GLY A 13 -10.95 6.59 5.80
CA GLY A 13 -9.49 6.56 5.92
C GLY A 13 -8.88 5.26 5.40
N SER A 14 -9.46 4.11 5.78
CA SER A 14 -9.01 2.79 5.30
C SER A 14 -9.31 2.56 3.82
N ALA A 15 -10.47 2.99 3.33
CA ALA A 15 -10.79 2.97 1.90
C ALA A 15 -9.85 3.87 1.08
N ALA A 16 -9.51 5.06 1.59
CA ALA A 16 -8.55 5.96 0.93
C ALA A 16 -7.13 5.38 0.93
N LEU A 17 -6.71 4.70 2.01
CA LEU A 17 -5.43 4.01 2.08
C LEU A 17 -5.38 2.84 1.07
N GLY A 18 -6.43 2.02 1.02
CA GLY A 18 -6.59 0.94 0.06
C GLY A 18 -6.55 1.45 -1.39
N ALA A 19 -7.29 2.51 -1.71
CA ALA A 19 -7.30 3.13 -3.04
C ALA A 19 -5.92 3.66 -3.45
N ARG A 20 -5.13 4.21 -2.50
CA ARG A 20 -3.76 4.68 -2.76
C ARG A 20 -2.78 3.54 -2.99
N ILE A 21 -2.93 2.43 -2.26
CA ILE A 21 -2.14 1.21 -2.48
C ILE A 21 -2.44 0.66 -3.87
N VAL A 22 -3.72 0.54 -4.24
CA VAL A 22 -4.14 0.09 -5.58
C VAL A 22 -3.60 1.04 -6.66
N ALA A 23 -3.68 2.36 -6.47
CA ALA A 23 -3.15 3.34 -7.41
C ALA A 23 -1.63 3.22 -7.59
N ALA A 24 -0.87 3.00 -6.51
CA ALA A 24 0.57 2.79 -6.57
C ALA A 24 0.94 1.48 -7.30
N TYR A 25 0.18 0.40 -7.07
CA TYR A 25 0.34 -0.85 -7.81
C TYR A 25 0.00 -0.68 -9.30
N CYS A 26 -1.10 -0.02 -9.63
CA CYS A 26 -1.47 0.29 -11.01
C CYS A 26 -0.43 1.18 -11.70
N ALA A 27 0.13 2.18 -11.01
CA ALA A 27 1.20 3.02 -11.53
C ALA A 27 2.49 2.23 -11.81
N GLY A 28 2.87 1.33 -10.88
CA GLY A 28 4.00 0.42 -11.09
C GLY A 28 3.81 -0.51 -12.29
N PHE A 29 2.59 -1.01 -12.52
CA PHE A 29 2.25 -1.84 -13.68
C PHE A 29 2.11 -1.04 -14.99
N LEU A 30 1.69 0.21 -14.94
CA LEU A 30 1.66 1.09 -16.12
C LEU A 30 3.06 1.34 -16.70
N ILE A 31 4.10 1.32 -15.85
CA ILE A 31 5.50 1.39 -16.27
C ILE A 31 5.97 0.10 -16.98
N LEU A 32 5.31 -1.03 -16.72
CA LEU A 32 5.57 -2.33 -17.36
C LEU A 32 4.91 -2.46 -18.75
N VAL A 33 3.88 -1.67 -19.05
CA VAL A 33 3.14 -1.69 -20.33
C VAL A 33 4.04 -1.67 -21.57
N PRO A 34 5.05 -0.78 -21.70
CA PRO A 34 5.91 -0.74 -22.89
C PRO A 34 6.73 -2.02 -23.10
N PHE A 35 6.97 -2.82 -22.06
CA PHE A 35 7.74 -4.07 -22.15
C PHE A 35 6.87 -5.30 -22.45
N THR A 36 5.56 -5.23 -22.21
CA THR A 36 4.65 -6.40 -22.29
C THR A 36 3.78 -6.45 -23.55
N GLY A 37 3.78 -5.40 -24.38
CA GLY A 37 3.07 -5.39 -25.67
C GLY A 37 1.57 -5.72 -25.55
N ILE A 38 1.06 -6.62 -26.40
CA ILE A 38 -0.36 -7.02 -26.47
C ILE A 38 -0.86 -7.69 -25.18
N PHE A 39 0.02 -8.24 -24.34
CA PHE A 39 -0.36 -8.89 -23.08
C PHE A 39 -0.52 -7.90 -21.91
N ALA A 40 -0.14 -6.64 -22.08
CA ALA A 40 -0.26 -5.59 -21.06
C ALA A 40 -1.64 -5.51 -20.38
N PRO A 41 -2.79 -5.48 -21.10
CA PRO A 41 -4.10 -5.39 -20.45
C PRO A 41 -4.43 -6.62 -19.61
N PHE A 42 -4.07 -7.82 -20.05
CA PHE A 42 -4.29 -9.05 -19.28
C PHE A 42 -3.44 -9.07 -18.02
N ILE A 43 -2.19 -8.62 -18.11
CA ILE A 43 -1.28 -8.50 -16.96
C ILE A 43 -1.80 -7.47 -15.96
N ILE A 44 -2.34 -6.32 -16.43
CA ILE A 44 -2.95 -5.31 -15.55
C ILE A 44 -4.19 -5.86 -14.85
N ILE A 45 -5.09 -6.53 -15.57
CA ILE A 45 -6.31 -7.12 -14.98
C ILE A 45 -5.92 -8.20 -13.96
N PHE A 46 -4.98 -9.06 -14.31
CA PHE A 46 -4.48 -10.09 -13.41
C PHE A 46 -3.80 -9.48 -12.18
N ALA A 47 -3.00 -8.43 -12.35
CA ALA A 47 -2.38 -7.71 -11.24
C ALA A 47 -3.41 -7.05 -10.32
N ILE A 48 -4.45 -6.42 -10.88
CA ILE A 48 -5.55 -5.86 -10.09
C ILE A 48 -6.25 -6.97 -9.30
N TYR A 49 -6.54 -8.10 -9.94
CA TYR A 49 -7.19 -9.24 -9.31
C TYR A 49 -6.32 -9.85 -8.19
N LEU A 50 -5.03 -10.05 -8.44
CA LEU A 50 -4.08 -10.58 -7.46
C LEU A 50 -3.80 -9.58 -6.34
N SER A 51 -3.91 -8.29 -6.62
CA SER A 51 -3.72 -7.23 -5.63
C SER A 51 -4.93 -7.04 -4.73
N TRP A 52 -6.14 -7.46 -5.11
CA TRP A 52 -7.39 -7.31 -4.35
C TRP A 52 -7.37 -7.84 -2.90
N PRO A 53 -6.70 -8.97 -2.58
CA PRO A 53 -6.53 -9.37 -1.18
C PRO A 53 -5.71 -8.39 -0.34
N LEU A 54 -4.83 -7.56 -0.92
CA LEU A 54 -4.04 -6.56 -0.18
C LEU A 54 -4.87 -5.41 0.41
N PRO A 55 -5.74 -4.70 -0.35
CA PRO A 55 -6.61 -3.68 0.22
C PRO A 55 -7.62 -4.29 1.18
N ILE A 56 -8.10 -5.53 0.96
CA ILE A 56 -8.96 -6.22 1.93
C ILE A 56 -8.19 -6.47 3.23
N ALA A 57 -6.97 -7.00 3.17
CA ALA A 57 -6.12 -7.21 4.33
C ALA A 57 -5.79 -5.89 5.04
N ALA A 58 -5.46 -4.83 4.29
CA ALA A 58 -5.22 -3.50 4.84
C ALA A 58 -6.47 -2.93 5.53
N LEU A 59 -7.66 -3.17 4.97
CA LEU A 59 -8.94 -2.76 5.56
C LEU A 59 -9.24 -3.57 6.83
N CYS A 60 -9.01 -4.88 6.82
CA CYS A 60 -9.11 -5.75 7.99
C CYS A 60 -8.15 -5.33 9.11
N ILE A 61 -6.89 -5.02 8.78
CA ILE A 61 -5.90 -4.51 9.75
C ILE A 61 -6.34 -3.15 10.27
N GLY A 62 -6.80 -2.26 9.38
CA GLY A 62 -7.33 -0.95 9.74
C GLY A 62 -8.50 -1.03 10.72
N VAL A 63 -9.43 -1.98 10.52
CA VAL A 63 -10.60 -2.21 11.39
C VAL A 63 -10.22 -2.94 12.68
N ALA A 64 -9.36 -3.96 12.62
CA ALA A 64 -8.98 -4.76 13.78
C ALA A 64 -8.06 -3.98 14.76
N PHE A 65 -7.19 -3.12 14.23
CA PHE A 65 -6.18 -2.42 15.01
C PHE A 65 -6.43 -0.90 15.14
N GLN A 66 -7.68 -0.45 14.97
CA GLN A 66 -8.06 0.99 15.05
C GLN A 66 -7.45 1.69 16.28
N ARG A 67 -7.57 1.08 17.46
CA ARG A 67 -7.10 1.64 18.72
C ARG A 67 -5.57 1.77 18.77
N SER A 68 -4.85 0.81 18.19
CA SER A 68 -3.39 0.81 18.12
C SER A 68 -2.87 1.80 17.08
N LEU A 69 -3.56 1.93 15.94
CA LEU A 69 -3.23 2.89 14.88
C LEU A 69 -3.28 4.33 15.39
N HIS A 70 -4.27 4.70 16.17
CA HIS A 70 -4.34 6.04 16.76
C HIS A 70 -3.23 6.29 17.79
N ALA A 71 -2.88 5.29 18.61
CA ALA A 71 -1.83 5.44 19.62
C ALA A 71 -0.42 5.49 19.02
N HIS A 72 -0.19 4.84 17.87
CA HIS A 72 1.14 4.64 17.30
C HIS A 72 1.23 4.98 15.80
N LEU A 73 0.51 6.01 15.35
CA LEU A 73 0.40 6.39 13.94
C LEU A 73 1.78 6.58 13.27
N LEU A 74 2.73 7.20 13.98
CA LEU A 74 4.10 7.42 13.52
C LEU A 74 4.86 6.10 13.29
N ALA A 75 4.69 5.11 14.17
CA ALA A 75 5.35 3.82 14.03
C ALA A 75 4.82 3.07 12.80
N TRP A 76 3.49 3.07 12.61
CA TRP A 76 2.85 2.46 11.46
C TRP A 76 3.24 3.13 10.14
N CYS A 77 3.31 4.46 10.10
CA CYS A 77 3.74 5.19 8.91
C CYS A 77 5.21 4.91 8.54
N ARG A 78 6.07 4.64 9.53
CA ARG A 78 7.47 4.25 9.28
C ARG A 78 7.60 2.84 8.74
N VAL A 79 6.78 1.90 9.22
CA VAL A 79 6.86 0.47 8.85
C VAL A 79 6.15 0.18 7.52
N ALA A 80 5.07 0.91 7.21
CA ALA A 80 4.28 0.73 5.99
C ALA A 80 5.09 0.64 4.68
N PRO A 81 6.04 1.55 4.35
CA PRO A 81 6.77 1.48 3.09
C PRO A 81 7.64 0.22 2.98
N PHE A 82 8.22 -0.27 4.08
CA PHE A 82 8.99 -1.51 4.09
C PHE A 82 8.11 -2.73 3.87
N VAL A 83 6.92 -2.75 4.47
CA VAL A 83 5.94 -3.85 4.27
C VAL A 83 5.47 -3.88 2.82
N VAL A 84 5.20 -2.72 2.20
CA VAL A 84 4.82 -2.63 0.79
C VAL A 84 5.96 -3.08 -0.12
N ALA A 85 7.19 -2.62 0.12
CA ALA A 85 8.34 -3.04 -0.66
C ALA A 85 8.61 -4.55 -0.55
N LEU A 86 8.50 -5.11 0.66
CA LEU A 86 8.70 -6.54 0.92
C LEU A 86 7.60 -7.40 0.27
N SER A 87 6.34 -6.99 0.39
CA SER A 87 5.22 -7.69 -0.26
C SER A 87 5.32 -7.63 -1.79
N TYR A 88 5.72 -6.49 -2.35
CA TYR A 88 5.99 -6.38 -3.78
C TYR A 88 7.12 -7.32 -4.21
N LEU A 89 8.23 -7.37 -3.47
CA LEU A 89 9.35 -8.26 -3.76
C LEU A 89 8.93 -9.75 -3.69
N LEU A 90 8.11 -10.13 -2.70
CA LEU A 90 7.57 -11.48 -2.56
C LEU A 90 6.65 -11.86 -3.74
N LEU A 91 5.80 -10.94 -4.19
CA LEU A 91 4.92 -11.16 -5.34
C LEU A 91 5.69 -11.25 -6.65
N ASP A 92 6.66 -10.35 -6.87
CA ASP A 92 7.53 -10.36 -8.04
C ASP A 92 8.38 -11.64 -8.08
N TYR A 93 8.87 -12.10 -6.94
CA TYR A 93 9.59 -13.36 -6.83
C TYR A 93 8.69 -14.57 -7.10
N GLY A 94 7.49 -14.62 -6.50
CA GLY A 94 6.53 -15.71 -6.70
C GLY A 94 6.08 -15.87 -8.16
N GLY A 95 5.89 -14.77 -8.87
CA GLY A 95 5.55 -14.78 -10.30
C GLY A 95 6.69 -15.21 -11.23
N VAL A 96 7.96 -15.08 -10.79
CA VAL A 96 9.16 -15.42 -11.59
C VAL A 96 9.65 -16.85 -11.31
N LEU A 97 9.46 -17.35 -10.09
CA LEU A 97 9.86 -18.69 -9.63
C LEU A 97 9.33 -19.80 -10.53
N GLU A 98 8.09 -19.66 -10.98
CA GLU A 98 7.39 -20.66 -11.79
C GLU A 98 8.00 -20.83 -13.19
N ARG A 99 8.81 -19.88 -13.67
CA ARG A 99 9.31 -19.89 -15.06
C ARG A 99 10.80 -20.10 -15.24
N ARG A 100 11.66 -19.88 -14.23
CA ARG A 100 13.12 -19.84 -14.47
C ARG A 100 14.00 -20.60 -13.48
N GLY A 101 13.50 -21.10 -12.35
CA GLY A 101 14.34 -21.82 -11.38
C GLY A 101 15.53 -21.02 -10.83
N THR A 102 15.49 -19.69 -10.96
CA THR A 102 16.56 -18.77 -10.54
C THR A 102 16.59 -18.61 -9.03
N SER A 103 17.79 -18.50 -8.46
CA SER A 103 17.96 -18.31 -7.01
C SER A 103 17.42 -16.94 -6.56
N LEU A 104 16.92 -16.86 -5.31
CA LEU A 104 16.41 -15.61 -4.74
C LEU A 104 17.46 -14.48 -4.77
N THR A 105 18.74 -14.83 -4.59
CA THR A 105 19.89 -13.92 -4.70
C THR A 105 20.06 -13.33 -6.09
N GLU A 106 19.93 -14.11 -7.15
CA GLU A 106 20.03 -13.60 -8.53
C GLU A 106 18.85 -12.69 -8.87
N HIS A 107 17.66 -12.98 -8.35
CA HIS A 107 16.48 -12.14 -8.56
C HIS A 107 16.63 -10.77 -7.91
N ILE A 108 17.15 -10.71 -6.68
CA ILE A 108 17.37 -9.44 -5.95
C ILE A 108 18.46 -8.59 -6.62
N LEU A 109 19.44 -9.21 -7.27
CA LEU A 109 20.51 -8.50 -7.98
C LEU A 109 20.07 -7.97 -9.36
N ASN A 110 18.89 -8.33 -9.85
CA ASN A 110 18.39 -7.84 -11.12
C ASN A 110 18.07 -6.34 -11.03
N ARG A 111 18.74 -5.54 -11.86
CA ARG A 111 18.55 -4.09 -11.92
C ARG A 111 17.09 -3.70 -12.15
N ALA A 112 16.38 -4.42 -13.00
CA ALA A 112 14.96 -4.14 -13.28
C ALA A 112 14.08 -4.37 -12.03
N THR A 113 14.38 -5.40 -11.24
CA THR A 113 13.68 -5.68 -9.97
C THR A 113 13.98 -4.59 -8.96
N LEU A 114 15.25 -4.20 -8.80
CA LEU A 114 15.65 -3.11 -7.90
C LEU A 114 14.98 -1.78 -8.24
N GLU A 115 14.93 -1.40 -9.52
CA GLU A 115 14.28 -0.16 -9.97
C GLU A 115 12.77 -0.17 -9.65
N ARG A 116 12.09 -1.30 -9.84
CA ARG A 116 10.67 -1.46 -9.51
C ARG A 116 10.41 -1.43 -8.01
N THR A 117 11.21 -2.14 -7.22
CA THR A 117 11.09 -2.14 -5.76
C THR A 117 11.37 -0.75 -5.19
N ALA A 118 12.37 -0.04 -5.72
CA ALA A 118 12.66 1.34 -5.34
C ALA A 118 11.47 2.27 -5.65
N LEU A 119 10.84 2.13 -6.82
CA LEU A 119 9.67 2.92 -7.19
C LEU A 119 8.46 2.61 -6.28
N ALA A 120 8.20 1.33 -5.99
CA ALA A 120 7.17 0.94 -5.03
C ALA A 120 7.43 1.54 -3.63
N LEU A 121 8.69 1.55 -3.19
CA LEU A 121 9.11 2.15 -1.92
C LEU A 121 8.89 3.66 -1.92
N VAL A 122 9.24 4.37 -2.99
CA VAL A 122 9.00 5.81 -3.12
C VAL A 122 7.50 6.11 -3.10
N CYS A 123 6.70 5.40 -3.90
CA CYS A 123 5.25 5.59 -3.94
C CYS A 123 4.59 5.33 -2.58
N SER A 124 5.00 4.26 -1.89
CA SER A 124 4.47 3.92 -0.56
C SER A 124 4.88 4.95 0.50
N THR A 125 6.09 5.51 0.41
CA THR A 125 6.59 6.56 1.30
C THR A 125 5.80 7.86 1.11
N VAL A 126 5.55 8.26 -0.13
CA VAL A 126 4.70 9.43 -0.45
C VAL A 126 3.27 9.19 0.06
N ALA A 127 2.71 8.01 -0.15
CA ALA A 127 1.37 7.68 0.34
C ALA A 127 1.28 7.72 1.87
N ALA A 128 2.27 7.17 2.57
CA ALA A 128 2.36 7.19 4.04
C ALA A 128 2.49 8.63 4.56
N TRP A 129 3.31 9.47 3.91
CA TRP A 129 3.45 10.87 4.28
C TRP A 129 2.15 11.67 4.09
N VAL A 130 1.46 11.48 2.95
CA VAL A 130 0.16 12.12 2.70
C VAL A 130 -0.88 11.67 3.73
N PHE A 131 -0.92 10.38 4.05
CA PHE A 131 -1.80 9.85 5.09
C PHE A 131 -1.53 10.49 6.45
N PHE A 132 -0.26 10.54 6.87
CA PHE A 132 0.15 11.19 8.11
C PHE A 132 -0.33 12.64 8.19
N ARG A 133 -0.16 13.42 7.12
CA ARG A 133 -0.54 14.85 7.07
C ARG A 133 -2.05 15.08 7.15
N ILE A 134 -2.85 14.16 6.63
CA ILE A 134 -4.31 14.26 6.68
C ILE A 134 -4.80 13.92 8.09
N GLU A 135 -4.32 12.80 8.64
CA GLU A 135 -4.74 12.31 9.94
C GLU A 135 -4.29 13.25 11.07
N SER A 136 -3.07 13.81 10.98
CA SER A 136 -2.57 14.76 11.97
C SER A 136 -3.45 16.02 12.08
N LYS A 137 -4.04 16.49 10.97
CA LYS A 137 -4.92 17.66 10.97
C LYS A 137 -6.26 17.35 11.65
N HIS A 138 -6.77 16.14 11.49
CA HIS A 138 -8.00 15.71 12.16
C HIS A 138 -7.83 15.55 13.67
N GLN A 139 -6.66 15.07 14.13
CA GLN A 139 -6.39 14.99 15.56
C GLN A 139 -6.40 16.36 16.23
N VAL A 140 -5.73 17.36 15.64
CA VAL A 140 -5.70 18.73 16.18
C VAL A 140 -7.11 19.35 16.23
N ALA A 141 -7.91 19.17 15.19
CA ALA A 141 -9.28 19.70 15.17
C ALA A 141 -10.19 19.08 16.25
N CYS A 142 -9.98 17.81 16.60
CA CYS A 142 -10.77 17.13 17.62
C CYS A 142 -10.37 17.53 19.05
N GLU A 143 -9.09 17.82 19.30
CA GLU A 143 -8.62 18.33 20.60
C GLU A 143 -9.21 19.72 20.89
N ASP A 144 -9.25 20.63 19.90
CA ASP A 144 -9.82 21.97 20.07
C ASP A 144 -11.30 21.96 20.47
N GLU A 145 -12.10 21.00 19.97
CA GLU A 145 -13.53 20.87 20.33
C GLU A 145 -13.76 20.35 21.76
N THR A 146 -12.77 19.69 22.37
CA THR A 146 -12.91 19.16 23.74
C THR A 146 -12.62 20.18 24.84
N HIS A 147 -12.06 21.34 24.48
CA HIS A 147 -11.72 22.42 25.40
C HIS A 147 -12.75 23.56 25.45
N LEU A 148 -13.86 23.43 24.71
CA LEU A 148 -15.02 24.33 24.71
C LEU A 148 -16.18 23.75 25.52
#